data_AF-A0AA90VNG0-F1
#
_entry.id   AF-A0AA90VNG0-F1
#
_cell.length_a   1.000
_cell.length_b   1.000
_cell.length_c   1.000
_cell.angle_alpha   90.00
_cell.angle_beta   90.00
_cell.angle_gamma   90.00
#
_symmetry.space_group_name_H-M   'P 1'
#
loop_
_entity.id
_entity.type
_entity.pdbx_description
1 polymer ?
#
loop_
_entity_poly.entity_id
_entity_poly.type
_entity_poly.pdbx_seq_one_letter_code
_entity_poly.pdbx_strand_id
1 'polypeptide(L)'
;MQIKQMLFPMMSMELSMAPCSHLHAQVQTPVSQMEKLDRGLVALPAQDKGIFLSWRLLGTDSKNVCFDIERDGKIIAHQVKLTNYTDRKGSAASSYRIITYQKEPRMDAPAEREVSKAVKPWNDLYRSLPINRPAGGVTPDGKSYEYTPNDCSVGDVNGDGEYEIILKWDPTNAHDNSHDGYTGEVIFDCYKLDGTQLWRINLGKNIRAGAHYTQFLVYDFDGDGKAEMVCKTSAGSVDARGRFVSDAATDDGIRSIDNHADYRNSRGRIMTGPELLTVFHGETGKAM
;
A
#
# COMPACT_ATOMS: atom_id res chain seq x y z
N MET A 1 -66.71 -70.79 -8.01
CA MET A 1 -67.58 -69.90 -7.21
C MET A 1 -66.70 -68.74 -6.75
N GLN A 2 -66.67 -67.68 -7.56
CA GLN A 2 -65.80 -66.50 -7.38
C GLN A 2 -66.45 -65.52 -6.40
N ILE A 3 -65.69 -65.08 -5.41
CA ILE A 3 -66.01 -63.92 -4.58
C ILE A 3 -65.21 -62.74 -5.13
N LYS A 4 -65.92 -61.72 -5.62
CA LYS A 4 -65.36 -60.44 -6.08
C LYS A 4 -64.78 -59.67 -4.89
N GLN A 5 -63.48 -59.39 -4.91
CA GLN A 5 -62.86 -58.37 -4.04
C GLN A 5 -62.88 -57.02 -4.78
N MET A 6 -63.32 -55.99 -4.06
CA MET A 6 -63.39 -54.59 -4.50
C MET A 6 -62.00 -54.02 -4.76
N LEU A 7 -61.84 -53.35 -5.90
CA LEU A 7 -60.71 -52.45 -6.17
C LEU A 7 -60.86 -51.16 -5.36
N PHE A 8 -59.79 -50.76 -4.67
CA PHE A 8 -59.50 -49.37 -4.33
C PHE A 8 -58.29 -48.92 -5.16
N PRO A 9 -58.35 -47.79 -5.89
CA PRO A 9 -57.23 -47.32 -6.68
C PRO A 9 -56.12 -46.73 -5.78
N MET A 10 -54.92 -47.31 -5.87
CA MET A 10 -53.69 -46.72 -5.34
C MET A 10 -53.24 -45.63 -6.32
N MET A 11 -53.21 -44.40 -5.84
CA MET A 11 -52.76 -43.24 -6.59
C MET A 11 -51.22 -43.26 -6.68
N SER A 12 -50.70 -43.47 -7.89
CA SER A 12 -49.28 -43.39 -8.23
C SER A 12 -48.82 -41.93 -8.21
N MET A 13 -47.84 -41.62 -7.36
CA MET A 13 -47.14 -40.33 -7.36
C MET A 13 -45.77 -40.54 -8.01
N GLU A 14 -45.65 -40.21 -9.30
CA GLU A 14 -44.37 -40.18 -9.99
C GLU A 14 -43.56 -38.96 -9.55
N LEU A 15 -42.36 -39.20 -9.04
CA LEU A 15 -41.40 -38.17 -8.64
C LEU A 15 -40.62 -37.75 -9.91
N SER A 16 -40.91 -36.57 -10.44
CA SER A 16 -40.14 -35.97 -11.54
C SER A 16 -38.74 -35.58 -11.06
N MET A 17 -37.71 -36.26 -11.57
CA MET A 17 -36.33 -35.80 -11.42
C MET A 17 -36.04 -34.71 -12.46
N ALA A 18 -35.87 -33.48 -11.99
CA ALA A 18 -35.36 -32.39 -12.81
C ALA A 18 -33.87 -32.62 -13.12
N PRO A 19 -33.41 -32.45 -14.37
CA PRO A 19 -32.00 -32.56 -14.71
C PRO A 19 -31.20 -31.42 -14.09
N CYS A 20 -30.13 -31.78 -13.38
CA CYS A 20 -29.17 -30.87 -12.78
C CYS A 20 -28.53 -30.02 -13.89
N SER A 21 -28.78 -28.72 -13.87
CA SER A 21 -28.11 -27.75 -14.75
C SER A 21 -26.62 -27.76 -14.45
N HIS A 22 -25.81 -28.07 -15.47
CA HIS A 22 -24.36 -27.91 -15.41
C HIS A 22 -24.02 -26.44 -15.14
N LEU A 23 -23.67 -26.12 -13.89
CA LEU A 23 -22.93 -24.89 -13.59
C LEU A 23 -21.64 -24.94 -14.43
N HIS A 24 -21.59 -24.13 -15.48
CA HIS A 24 -20.32 -23.80 -16.12
C HIS A 24 -19.53 -22.99 -15.08
N ALA A 25 -18.57 -23.65 -14.42
CA ALA A 25 -17.56 -22.94 -13.65
C ALA A 25 -16.91 -21.91 -14.59
N GLN A 26 -16.78 -20.67 -14.11
CA GLN A 26 -16.14 -19.60 -14.86
C GLN A 26 -14.71 -20.06 -15.20
N VAL A 27 -14.46 -20.43 -16.46
CA VAL A 27 -13.22 -21.11 -16.90
C VAL A 27 -12.01 -20.18 -16.85
N GLN A 28 -12.21 -18.87 -16.69
CA GLN A 28 -11.14 -17.89 -16.64
C GLN A 28 -11.52 -16.73 -15.70
N THR A 29 -10.79 -16.61 -14.58
CA THR A 29 -10.84 -15.42 -13.73
C THR A 29 -10.13 -14.28 -14.47
N PRO A 30 -10.73 -13.08 -14.57
CA PRO A 30 -10.05 -11.91 -15.13
C PRO A 30 -8.73 -11.65 -14.40
N VAL A 31 -7.69 -11.30 -15.14
CA VAL A 31 -6.41 -10.87 -14.54
C VAL A 31 -6.60 -9.44 -14.05
N SER A 32 -6.40 -9.21 -12.75
CA SER A 32 -6.39 -7.87 -12.16
C SER A 32 -5.03 -7.21 -12.36
N GLN A 33 -5.02 -5.89 -12.57
CA GLN A 33 -3.80 -5.09 -12.41
C GLN A 33 -3.34 -5.21 -10.95
N MET A 34 -2.08 -5.57 -10.77
CA MET A 34 -1.40 -5.69 -9.48
C MET A 34 0.00 -5.10 -9.62
N GLU A 35 0.59 -4.69 -8.50
CA GLU A 35 1.92 -4.09 -8.47
C GLU A 35 3.01 -5.06 -8.92
N LYS A 36 4.02 -4.53 -9.62
CA LYS A 36 5.20 -5.28 -10.02
C LYS A 36 6.24 -5.26 -8.90
N LEU A 37 6.07 -6.16 -7.93
CA LEU A 37 6.96 -6.23 -6.77
C LEU A 37 8.27 -6.97 -7.05
N ASP A 38 9.34 -6.51 -6.39
CA ASP A 38 10.60 -7.23 -6.32
C ASP A 38 10.51 -8.41 -5.34
N ARG A 39 11.62 -9.13 -5.10
CA ARG A 39 11.63 -10.28 -4.18
C ARG A 39 11.41 -9.90 -2.71
N GLY A 40 11.51 -8.63 -2.32
CA GLY A 40 11.31 -8.18 -0.95
C GLY A 40 12.17 -8.97 0.04
N LEU A 41 13.42 -9.31 -0.35
CA LEU A 41 14.31 -10.10 0.48
C LEU A 41 14.66 -9.32 1.73
N VAL A 42 14.39 -9.90 2.90
CA VAL A 42 14.83 -9.36 4.18
C VAL A 42 15.68 -10.39 4.91
N ALA A 43 16.66 -9.89 5.67
CA ALA A 43 17.57 -10.67 6.48
C ALA A 43 17.56 -10.10 7.91
N LEU A 44 17.25 -10.94 8.89
CA LEU A 44 17.07 -10.56 10.28
C LEU A 44 17.93 -11.44 11.19
N PRO A 45 18.29 -10.98 12.39
CA PRO A 45 18.85 -11.86 13.41
C PRO A 45 17.89 -13.03 13.68
N ALA A 46 18.38 -14.27 13.63
CA ALA A 46 17.59 -15.43 14.02
C ALA A 46 17.48 -15.50 15.56
N GLN A 47 16.37 -16.04 16.08
CA GLN A 47 16.10 -16.13 17.53
C GLN A 47 17.23 -16.77 18.34
N ASP A 48 17.83 -17.86 17.82
CA ASP A 48 18.93 -18.55 18.51
C ASP A 48 20.29 -18.10 17.96
N LYS A 49 20.56 -18.46 16.69
CA LYS A 49 21.86 -18.25 16.05
C LYS A 49 21.73 -18.15 14.54
N GLY A 50 22.47 -17.19 13.98
CA GLY A 50 22.57 -16.98 12.55
C GLY A 50 21.57 -15.94 12.04
N ILE A 51 21.25 -16.03 10.76
CA ILE A 51 20.40 -15.06 10.06
C ILE A 51 19.15 -15.75 9.54
N PHE A 52 17.98 -15.20 9.86
CA PHE A 52 16.72 -15.56 9.25
C PHE A 52 16.50 -14.75 7.98
N LEU A 53 16.12 -15.42 6.90
CA LEU A 53 15.83 -14.84 5.60
C LEU A 53 14.36 -15.11 5.27
N SER A 54 13.69 -14.13 4.68
CA SER A 54 12.40 -14.33 4.02
C SER A 54 12.27 -13.46 2.78
N TRP A 55 11.50 -13.92 1.81
CA TRP A 55 11.24 -13.22 0.55
C TRP A 55 9.82 -13.50 0.05
N ARG A 56 9.40 -12.78 -0.99
CA ARG A 56 8.07 -12.92 -1.59
C ARG A 56 8.02 -14.12 -2.53
N LEU A 57 6.94 -14.91 -2.41
CA LEU A 57 6.41 -15.70 -3.51
C LEU A 57 5.49 -14.77 -4.32
N LEU A 58 5.85 -14.48 -5.57
CA LEU A 58 5.09 -13.53 -6.38
C LEU A 58 3.91 -14.23 -7.07
N GLY A 59 2.82 -13.49 -7.31
CA GLY A 59 1.67 -14.01 -8.06
C GLY A 59 2.01 -14.39 -9.51
N THR A 60 3.11 -13.85 -10.05
CA THR A 60 3.67 -14.17 -11.37
C THR A 60 4.59 -15.38 -11.36
N ASP A 61 4.91 -15.96 -10.20
CA ASP A 61 5.77 -17.14 -10.13
C ASP A 61 5.05 -18.39 -10.65
N SER A 62 5.81 -19.21 -11.36
CA SER A 62 5.39 -20.54 -11.77
C SER A 62 5.10 -21.45 -10.57
N LYS A 63 4.18 -22.39 -10.74
CA LYS A 63 3.90 -23.45 -9.74
C LYS A 63 5.13 -24.31 -9.39
N ASN A 64 6.13 -24.32 -10.28
CA ASN A 64 7.36 -25.08 -10.13
C ASN A 64 8.56 -24.18 -9.75
N VAL A 65 8.30 -22.97 -9.25
CA VAL A 65 9.35 -22.05 -8.83
C VAL A 65 10.17 -22.67 -7.70
N CYS A 66 11.48 -22.45 -7.74
CA CYS A 66 12.38 -22.76 -6.64
C CYS A 66 13.49 -21.71 -6.53
N PHE A 67 14.17 -21.70 -5.39
CA PHE A 67 15.12 -20.66 -5.01
C PHE A 67 16.45 -21.24 -4.59
N ASP A 68 17.54 -20.70 -5.10
CA ASP A 68 18.85 -20.85 -4.47
C ASP A 68 19.11 -19.64 -3.57
N ILE A 69 19.79 -19.90 -2.46
CA ILE A 69 20.17 -18.87 -1.49
C ILE A 69 21.67 -18.65 -1.61
N GLU A 70 22.04 -17.47 -2.06
CA GLU A 70 23.43 -17.05 -2.15
C GLU A 70 23.80 -16.25 -0.90
N ARG A 71 24.93 -16.59 -0.28
CA ARG A 71 25.59 -15.79 0.74
C ARG A 71 27.01 -15.49 0.31
N ASP A 72 27.38 -14.21 0.27
CA ASP A 72 28.73 -13.74 -0.07
C ASP A 72 29.27 -14.36 -1.38
N GLY A 73 28.40 -14.49 -2.40
CA GLY A 73 28.72 -15.08 -3.70
C GLY A 73 28.77 -16.61 -3.75
N LYS A 74 28.37 -17.30 -2.68
CA LYS A 74 28.32 -18.78 -2.63
C LYS A 74 26.90 -19.25 -2.36
N ILE A 75 26.46 -20.25 -3.13
CA ILE A 75 25.18 -20.89 -2.83
C ILE A 75 25.30 -21.73 -1.56
N ILE A 76 24.42 -21.47 -0.60
CA ILE A 76 24.38 -22.16 0.70
C ILE A 76 23.17 -23.08 0.85
N ALA A 77 22.16 -22.91 -0.01
CA ALA A 77 21.01 -23.80 -0.13
C ALA A 77 20.53 -23.81 -1.58
N HIS A 78 20.17 -24.98 -2.09
CA HIS A 78 19.76 -25.18 -3.48
C HIS A 78 18.30 -25.62 -3.59
N GLN A 79 17.59 -25.13 -4.61
CA GLN A 79 16.23 -25.53 -4.97
C GLN A 79 15.24 -25.53 -3.78
N VAL A 80 15.37 -24.54 -2.91
CA VAL A 80 14.45 -24.31 -1.79
C VAL A 80 13.07 -23.96 -2.37
N LYS A 81 12.03 -24.68 -1.95
CA LYS A 81 10.64 -24.41 -2.36
C LYS A 81 9.88 -23.50 -1.39
N LEU A 82 10.40 -23.33 -0.18
CA LEU A 82 9.90 -22.38 0.82
C LEU A 82 10.42 -20.97 0.50
N THR A 83 9.77 -19.95 1.06
CA THR A 83 10.18 -18.55 0.92
C THR A 83 10.81 -17.97 2.20
N ASN A 84 11.41 -18.86 2.99
CA ASN A 84 12.23 -18.51 4.13
C ASN A 84 13.38 -19.50 4.32
N TYR A 85 14.40 -19.08 5.06
CA TYR A 85 15.54 -19.92 5.40
C TYR A 85 16.31 -19.35 6.59
N THR A 86 16.80 -20.23 7.47
CA THR A 86 17.67 -19.82 8.58
C THR A 86 19.09 -20.29 8.33
N ASP A 87 19.98 -19.34 8.01
CA ASP A 87 21.41 -19.59 7.88
C ASP A 87 22.10 -19.50 9.25
N ARG A 88 22.29 -20.66 9.89
CA ARG A 88 22.98 -20.78 11.20
C ARG A 88 24.46 -20.37 11.17
N LYS A 89 25.06 -20.23 9.99
CA LYS A 89 26.46 -19.81 9.80
C LYS A 89 26.58 -18.35 9.38
N GLY A 90 25.46 -17.67 9.16
CA GLY A 90 25.38 -16.26 8.79
C GLY A 90 25.81 -15.33 9.92
N SER A 91 26.18 -14.11 9.55
CA SER A 91 26.52 -13.03 10.48
C SER A 91 26.00 -11.69 9.97
N ALA A 92 26.00 -10.65 10.81
CA ALA A 92 25.61 -9.30 10.40
C ALA A 92 26.48 -8.71 9.26
N ALA A 93 27.68 -9.27 9.03
CA ALA A 93 28.55 -8.86 7.93
C ALA A 93 28.21 -9.54 6.60
N SER A 94 27.40 -10.61 6.62
CA SER A 94 27.05 -11.39 5.44
C SER A 94 26.14 -10.59 4.49
N SER A 95 26.21 -10.91 3.20
CA SER A 95 25.34 -10.38 2.15
C SER A 95 24.58 -11.51 1.50
N TYR A 96 23.27 -11.35 1.32
CA TYR A 96 22.38 -12.39 0.79
C TYR A 96 21.70 -11.96 -0.51
N ARG A 97 21.49 -12.93 -1.40
CA ARG A 97 20.64 -12.81 -2.59
C ARG A 97 19.79 -14.07 -2.77
N ILE A 98 18.63 -13.91 -3.39
CA ILE A 98 17.80 -15.01 -3.86
C ILE A 98 17.97 -15.14 -5.37
N ILE A 99 18.26 -16.35 -5.82
CA ILE A 99 18.26 -16.71 -7.23
C ILE A 99 17.02 -17.53 -7.50
N THR A 100 16.11 -16.99 -8.30
CA THR A 100 14.81 -17.58 -8.61
C THR A 100 14.86 -18.32 -9.93
N TYR A 101 14.27 -19.52 -9.94
CA TYR A 101 14.13 -20.35 -11.13
C TYR A 101 12.64 -20.57 -11.40
N GLN A 102 12.12 -20.04 -12.52
CA GLN A 102 10.70 -20.17 -12.87
C GLN A 102 10.29 -21.59 -13.33
N LYS A 103 11.26 -22.44 -13.60
CA LYS A 103 11.05 -23.86 -13.89
C LYS A 103 12.09 -24.63 -13.08
N GLU A 104 11.77 -25.85 -12.68
CA GLU A 104 12.79 -26.72 -12.09
C GLU A 104 13.99 -26.79 -13.04
N PRO A 105 15.20 -26.41 -12.58
CA PRO A 105 16.39 -26.44 -13.41
C PRO A 105 16.59 -27.85 -13.97
N ARG A 106 16.39 -28.03 -15.28
CA ARG A 106 16.92 -29.21 -15.97
C ARG A 106 18.42 -28.99 -16.13
N MET A 107 19.22 -30.03 -15.88
CA MET A 107 20.70 -30.01 -15.89
C MET A 107 21.33 -29.45 -17.18
N ASP A 108 20.55 -29.26 -18.24
CA ASP A 108 20.95 -28.95 -19.61
C ASP A 108 20.29 -27.70 -20.23
N ALA A 109 19.36 -27.03 -19.54
CA ALA A 109 18.74 -25.80 -20.03
C ALA A 109 19.32 -24.56 -19.32
N PRO A 110 19.67 -23.48 -20.03
CA PRO A 110 19.93 -22.20 -19.39
C PRO A 110 18.63 -21.73 -18.76
N ALA A 111 18.46 -21.98 -17.46
CA ALA A 111 17.33 -21.45 -16.73
C ALA A 111 17.41 -19.92 -16.82
N GLU A 112 16.32 -19.29 -17.25
CA GLU A 112 16.13 -17.87 -17.01
C GLU A 112 16.11 -17.69 -15.49
N ARG A 113 17.19 -17.08 -14.97
CA ARG A 113 17.40 -16.87 -13.54
C ARG A 113 17.20 -15.40 -13.24
N GLU A 114 16.30 -15.12 -12.30
CA GLU A 114 16.16 -13.79 -11.70
C GLU A 114 17.01 -13.77 -10.43
N VAL A 115 17.81 -12.71 -10.24
CA VAL A 115 18.64 -12.55 -9.04
C VAL A 115 18.19 -11.28 -8.31
N SER A 116 17.82 -11.41 -7.03
CA SER A 116 17.41 -10.27 -6.22
C SER A 116 18.54 -9.27 -6.00
N LYS A 117 18.19 -8.04 -5.60
CA LYS A 117 19.15 -7.12 -4.97
C LYS A 117 19.81 -7.81 -3.77
N ALA A 118 21.06 -7.46 -3.51
CA ALA A 118 21.78 -7.95 -2.33
C ALA A 118 21.27 -7.22 -1.09
N VAL A 119 21.08 -7.95 0.01
CA VAL A 119 20.73 -7.34 1.30
C VAL A 119 21.71 -7.76 2.38
N LYS A 120 21.89 -6.87 3.36
CA LYS A 120 22.57 -7.16 4.62
C LYS A 120 21.55 -7.42 5.72
N PRO A 121 21.87 -8.28 6.70
CA PRO A 121 21.05 -8.44 7.87
C PRO A 121 20.82 -7.13 8.60
N TRP A 122 19.61 -6.95 9.10
CA TRP A 122 19.29 -5.86 10.01
C TRP A 122 19.97 -6.08 11.36
N ASN A 123 20.19 -4.98 12.09
CA ASN A 123 20.79 -5.04 13.42
C ASN A 123 19.78 -5.53 14.47
N ASP A 124 18.48 -5.40 14.20
CA ASP A 124 17.38 -5.74 15.10
C ASP A 124 16.24 -6.40 14.29
N LEU A 125 15.20 -6.84 14.98
CA LEU A 125 13.98 -7.42 14.39
C LEU A 125 13.08 -6.37 13.71
N TYR A 126 13.43 -5.09 13.82
CA TYR A 126 12.76 -3.97 13.16
C TYR A 126 13.78 -3.07 12.46
N ARG A 127 13.30 -2.30 11.50
CA ARG A 127 14.06 -1.22 10.86
C ARG A 127 13.58 0.11 11.39
N SER A 128 14.50 0.90 11.93
CA SER A 128 14.21 2.30 12.26
C SER A 128 14.30 3.15 11.00
N LEU A 129 13.24 3.91 10.75
CA LEU A 129 13.19 4.91 9.69
C LEU A 129 13.37 6.30 10.32
N PRO A 130 14.45 7.05 10.02
CA PRO A 130 14.51 8.44 10.40
C PRO A 130 13.46 9.22 9.61
N ILE A 131 12.64 10.00 10.33
CA ILE A 131 11.58 10.82 9.73
C ILE A 131 11.79 12.28 10.11
N ASN A 132 11.53 13.18 9.16
CA ASN A 132 11.73 14.61 9.31
C ASN A 132 10.50 15.25 9.95
N ARG A 133 10.38 15.25 11.28
CA ARG A 133 9.20 15.79 11.97
C ARG A 133 8.95 17.27 11.57
N PRO A 134 7.75 17.63 11.07
CA PRO A 134 7.41 19.03 10.84
C PRO A 134 7.48 19.84 12.14
N ALA A 135 7.86 21.11 12.03
CA ALA A 135 7.77 22.03 13.17
C ALA A 135 6.32 22.18 13.62
N GLY A 136 6.11 22.32 14.93
CA GLY A 136 4.81 22.67 15.50
C GLY A 136 4.36 24.07 15.09
N GLY A 137 3.17 24.47 15.55
CA GLY A 137 2.60 25.77 15.24
C GLY A 137 1.68 26.30 16.34
N VAL A 138 1.02 27.42 16.06
CA VAL A 138 0.04 28.05 16.95
C VAL A 138 -1.22 28.36 16.15
N THR A 139 -2.37 27.94 16.66
CA THR A 139 -3.67 28.21 16.04
C THR A 139 -4.13 29.65 16.28
N PRO A 140 -5.15 30.14 15.53
CA PRO A 140 -5.65 31.52 15.70
C PRO A 140 -6.14 31.87 17.11
N ASP A 141 -6.55 30.88 17.92
CA ASP A 141 -6.93 31.04 19.33
C ASP A 141 -5.73 30.99 20.30
N GLY A 142 -4.50 31.04 19.78
CA GLY A 142 -3.27 31.13 20.57
C GLY A 142 -2.77 29.81 21.16
N LYS A 143 -3.36 28.67 20.78
CA LYS A 143 -2.94 27.35 21.28
C LYS A 143 -1.83 26.75 20.43
N SER A 144 -0.76 26.30 21.09
CA SER A 144 0.32 25.58 20.42
C SER A 144 -0.05 24.14 20.11
N TYR A 145 0.52 23.60 19.04
CA TYR A 145 0.47 22.18 18.70
C TYR A 145 1.83 21.69 18.19
N GLU A 146 2.07 20.40 18.35
CA GLU A 146 3.20 19.68 17.75
C GLU A 146 2.68 18.63 16.76
N TYR A 147 3.57 17.90 16.10
CA TYR A 147 3.21 16.84 15.16
C TYR A 147 3.66 15.46 15.65
N THR A 148 2.76 14.48 15.52
CA THR A 148 3.05 13.07 15.72
C THR A 148 2.86 12.28 14.42
N PRO A 149 3.69 11.25 14.16
CA PRO A 149 3.43 10.32 13.06
C PRO A 149 2.10 9.62 13.31
N ASN A 150 1.29 9.46 12.27
CA ASN A 150 -0.05 8.89 12.39
C ASN A 150 -0.26 7.80 11.32
N ASP A 151 -1.44 7.76 10.69
CA ASP A 151 -1.76 6.76 9.67
C ASP A 151 -0.73 6.75 8.53
N CYS A 152 -0.47 5.56 7.99
CA CYS A 152 0.38 5.35 6.84
C CYS A 152 -0.37 4.54 5.78
N SER A 153 0.04 4.73 4.53
CA SER A 153 -0.21 3.80 3.44
C SER A 153 1.10 3.51 2.71
N VAL A 154 1.07 2.58 1.77
CA VAL A 154 2.23 2.21 0.95
C VAL A 154 1.87 2.21 -0.53
N GLY A 155 2.88 2.42 -1.36
CA GLY A 155 2.81 2.29 -2.82
C GLY A 155 4.21 2.35 -3.41
N ASP A 156 4.46 1.62 -4.49
CA ASP A 156 5.71 1.73 -5.24
C ASP A 156 5.60 2.99 -6.12
N VAL A 157 6.19 4.10 -5.67
CA VAL A 157 5.94 5.39 -6.33
C VAL A 157 6.89 5.67 -7.50
N ASN A 158 7.92 4.85 -7.67
CA ASN A 158 8.94 5.02 -8.73
C ASN A 158 9.06 3.80 -9.66
N GLY A 159 8.31 2.73 -9.43
CA GLY A 159 8.23 1.52 -10.25
C GLY A 159 9.42 0.57 -10.06
N ASP A 160 10.11 0.64 -8.92
CA ASP A 160 11.31 -0.16 -8.66
C ASP A 160 11.04 -1.50 -7.96
N GLY A 161 9.78 -1.76 -7.62
CA GLY A 161 9.28 -2.98 -6.98
C GLY A 161 9.39 -2.99 -5.46
N GLU A 162 9.89 -1.91 -4.85
CA GLU A 162 9.89 -1.67 -3.41
C GLU A 162 8.79 -0.66 -3.03
N TYR A 163 8.25 -0.78 -1.83
CA TYR A 163 7.26 0.18 -1.34
C TYR A 163 7.94 1.41 -0.75
N GLU A 164 7.38 2.58 -1.04
CA GLU A 164 7.51 3.77 -0.20
C GLU A 164 6.42 3.83 0.88
N ILE A 165 6.69 4.58 1.95
CA ILE A 165 5.73 4.87 3.03
C ILE A 165 5.20 6.29 2.81
N ILE A 166 3.90 6.42 2.63
CA ILE A 166 3.19 7.69 2.66
C ILE A 166 2.62 7.89 4.06
N LEU A 167 3.22 8.81 4.81
CA LEU A 167 2.97 9.09 6.22
C LEU A 167 2.13 10.35 6.37
N LYS A 168 0.99 10.22 7.06
CA LYS A 168 0.22 11.36 7.56
C LYS A 168 0.81 11.85 8.88
N TRP A 169 1.07 13.15 8.97
CA TRP A 169 1.39 13.82 10.22
C TRP A 169 0.12 14.42 10.81
N ASP A 170 -0.16 14.09 12.07
CA ASP A 170 -1.32 14.59 12.79
C ASP A 170 -0.87 15.64 13.83
N PRO A 171 -1.47 16.84 13.83
CA PRO A 171 -1.18 17.83 14.86
C PRO A 171 -1.80 17.39 16.19
N THR A 172 -1.15 17.67 17.31
CA THR A 172 -1.61 17.26 18.66
C THR A 172 -2.97 17.83 19.08
N ASN A 173 -3.52 18.78 18.32
CA ASN A 173 -4.84 19.37 18.50
C ASN A 173 -5.85 18.94 17.42
N ALA A 174 -5.62 17.82 16.73
CA ALA A 174 -6.62 17.22 15.85
C ALA A 174 -7.92 16.90 16.62
N HIS A 175 -9.06 16.95 15.91
CA HIS A 175 -10.37 16.82 16.55
C HIS A 175 -11.21 15.72 15.92
N ASP A 176 -11.99 15.03 16.76
CA ASP A 176 -13.19 14.35 16.29
C ASP A 176 -14.23 15.38 15.79
N ASN A 177 -15.17 14.94 14.94
CA ASN A 177 -16.21 15.80 14.38
C ASN A 177 -17.09 16.45 15.47
N SER A 178 -17.32 15.76 16.58
CA SER A 178 -18.13 16.23 17.71
C SER A 178 -17.46 17.34 18.53
N HIS A 179 -16.15 17.53 18.41
CA HIS A 179 -15.40 18.52 19.17
C HIS A 179 -15.15 19.80 18.35
N ASP A 180 -15.40 20.94 18.98
CA ASP A 180 -15.04 22.27 18.49
C ASP A 180 -13.55 22.55 18.72
N GLY A 181 -12.96 23.40 17.87
CA GLY A 181 -11.58 23.88 18.02
C GLY A 181 -10.81 23.96 16.70
N TYR A 182 -9.86 24.89 16.62
CA TYR A 182 -8.92 24.96 15.50
C TYR A 182 -7.94 23.80 15.56
N THR A 183 -7.53 23.29 14.39
CA THR A 183 -6.48 22.29 14.28
C THR A 183 -5.25 22.88 13.59
N GLY A 184 -4.09 22.29 13.84
CA GLY A 184 -2.96 22.42 12.92
C GLY A 184 -3.30 21.85 11.53
N GLU A 185 -2.42 22.08 10.57
CA GLU A 185 -2.59 21.64 9.19
C GLU A 185 -2.24 20.15 9.04
N VAL A 186 -2.91 19.45 8.13
CA VAL A 186 -2.59 18.05 7.80
C VAL A 186 -1.43 18.03 6.80
N ILE A 187 -0.38 17.26 7.10
CA ILE A 187 0.82 17.16 6.29
C ILE A 187 1.02 15.70 5.88
N PHE A 188 1.42 15.47 4.64
CA PHE A 188 1.85 14.16 4.15
C PHE A 188 3.31 14.19 3.76
N ASP A 189 4.04 13.13 4.10
CA ASP A 189 5.37 12.86 3.57
C ASP A 189 5.39 11.54 2.82
N CYS A 190 6.31 11.41 1.86
CA CYS A 190 6.67 10.13 1.27
C CYS A 190 8.12 9.80 1.58
N TYR A 191 8.38 8.60 2.09
CA TYR A 191 9.71 8.11 2.46
C TYR A 191 10.02 6.79 1.77
N LYS A 192 11.23 6.66 1.24
CA LYS A 192 11.84 5.36 0.95
C LYS A 192 12.15 4.64 2.26
N LEU A 193 12.24 3.31 2.23
CA LEU A 193 12.55 2.49 3.42
C LEU A 193 13.92 2.79 4.04
N ASP A 194 14.82 3.47 3.34
CA ASP A 194 16.11 3.92 3.86
C ASP A 194 16.07 5.25 4.63
N GLY A 195 14.91 5.90 4.71
CA GLY A 195 14.71 7.18 5.39
C GLY A 195 14.81 8.39 4.48
N THR A 196 15.08 8.20 3.18
CA THR A 196 15.06 9.30 2.21
C THR A 196 13.65 9.85 2.09
N GLN A 197 13.46 11.09 2.53
CA GLN A 197 12.22 11.84 2.27
C GLN A 197 12.18 12.28 0.81
N LEU A 198 11.20 11.78 0.04
CA LEU A 198 11.02 12.19 -1.35
C LEU A 198 10.34 13.55 -1.43
N TRP A 199 9.29 13.77 -0.62
CA TRP A 199 8.53 15.00 -0.62
C TRP A 199 7.68 15.20 0.63
N ARG A 200 7.11 16.41 0.73
CA ARG A 200 6.12 16.85 1.71
C ARG A 200 4.98 17.61 1.03
N ILE A 201 3.72 17.26 1.29
CA ILE A 201 2.51 17.99 0.90
C ILE A 201 1.88 18.61 2.14
N ASN A 202 1.30 19.80 2.03
CA ASN A 202 0.54 20.44 3.11
C ASN A 202 -0.88 20.76 2.62
N LEU A 203 -1.88 20.18 3.29
CA LEU A 203 -3.28 20.39 2.92
C LEU A 203 -3.82 21.76 3.32
N GLY A 204 -3.08 22.48 4.17
CA GLY A 204 -3.38 23.86 4.56
C GLY A 204 -4.57 23.98 5.51
N LYS A 205 -4.79 25.21 5.98
CA LYS A 205 -5.81 25.56 6.97
C LYS A 205 -7.25 25.13 6.65
N ASN A 206 -7.60 24.94 5.38
CA ASN A 206 -8.97 24.66 4.96
C ASN A 206 -9.31 23.15 4.98
N ILE A 207 -8.34 22.30 5.35
CA ILE A 207 -8.58 20.90 5.68
C ILE A 207 -8.33 20.70 7.18
N ARG A 208 -9.40 20.36 7.90
CA ARG A 208 -9.34 20.11 9.35
C ARG A 208 -8.65 18.79 9.65
N ALA A 209 -7.84 18.74 10.69
CA ALA A 209 -7.18 17.51 11.13
C ALA A 209 -8.08 16.67 12.05
N GLY A 210 -8.01 15.34 11.89
CA GLY A 210 -8.79 14.37 12.65
C GLY A 210 -9.13 13.13 11.83
N ALA A 211 -9.49 12.05 12.51
CA ALA A 211 -9.67 10.72 11.92
C ALA A 211 -10.70 10.66 10.78
N HIS A 212 -11.73 11.52 10.80
CA HIS A 212 -12.84 11.48 9.85
C HIS A 212 -12.74 12.50 8.71
N TYR A 213 -11.63 13.26 8.63
CA TYR A 213 -11.47 14.30 7.61
C TYR A 213 -10.69 13.77 6.41
N THR A 214 -9.38 13.63 6.54
CA THR A 214 -8.54 13.23 5.40
C THR A 214 -8.44 11.73 5.33
N GLN A 215 -9.14 11.16 4.36
CA GLN A 215 -8.88 9.82 3.85
C GLN A 215 -7.98 9.96 2.63
N PHE A 216 -6.88 9.23 2.60
CA PHE A 216 -5.93 9.25 1.49
C PHE A 216 -5.78 7.84 0.95
N LEU A 217 -5.85 7.72 -0.37
CA LEU A 217 -5.66 6.46 -1.08
C LEU A 217 -4.29 6.52 -1.74
N VAL A 218 -3.57 5.40 -1.70
CA VAL A 218 -2.28 5.25 -2.39
C VAL A 218 -2.39 4.02 -3.26
N TYR A 219 -2.27 4.23 -4.57
CA TYR A 219 -2.46 3.17 -5.56
C TYR A 219 -1.97 3.62 -6.93
N ASP A 220 -1.61 2.68 -7.79
CA ASP A 220 -1.36 2.89 -9.23
C ASP A 220 -2.71 2.95 -9.95
N PHE A 221 -3.28 4.16 -10.06
CA PHE A 221 -4.66 4.33 -10.54
C PHE A 221 -4.79 4.26 -12.06
N ASP A 222 -3.72 4.55 -12.80
CA ASP A 222 -3.73 4.58 -14.27
C ASP A 222 -3.02 3.38 -14.93
N GLY A 223 -2.31 2.57 -14.15
CA GLY A 223 -1.67 1.34 -14.60
C GLY A 223 -0.29 1.57 -15.22
N ASP A 224 0.36 2.71 -14.98
CA ASP A 224 1.72 2.98 -15.48
C ASP A 224 2.82 2.23 -14.69
N GLY A 225 2.44 1.58 -13.59
CA GLY A 225 3.32 0.83 -12.71
C GLY A 225 3.92 1.64 -11.56
N LYS A 226 3.46 2.88 -11.35
CA LYS A 226 3.81 3.74 -10.22
C LYS A 226 2.54 4.13 -9.47
N ALA A 227 2.63 4.24 -8.16
CA ALA A 227 1.51 4.66 -7.34
C ALA A 227 1.36 6.19 -7.30
N GLU A 228 0.12 6.67 -7.25
CA GLU A 228 -0.27 8.04 -6.90
C GLU A 228 -0.83 8.09 -5.48
N MET A 229 -0.93 9.31 -4.92
CA MET A 229 -1.75 9.58 -3.74
C MET A 229 -2.98 10.38 -4.14
N VAL A 230 -4.17 9.97 -3.71
CA VAL A 230 -5.41 10.71 -3.92
C VAL A 230 -6.03 11.07 -2.58
N CYS A 231 -6.34 12.35 -2.39
CA CYS A 231 -7.09 12.79 -1.22
C CYS A 231 -7.90 14.05 -1.49
N LYS A 232 -8.85 14.32 -0.60
CA LYS A 232 -9.57 15.59 -0.59
C LYS A 232 -8.61 16.74 -0.26
N THR A 233 -8.71 17.82 -0.99
CA THR A 233 -7.94 19.07 -0.80
C THR A 233 -8.89 20.27 -0.81
N SER A 234 -8.36 21.47 -0.64
CA SER A 234 -9.14 22.71 -0.68
C SER A 234 -8.28 23.88 -1.15
N ALA A 235 -8.87 25.08 -1.19
CA ALA A 235 -8.16 26.32 -1.37
C ALA A 235 -6.98 26.42 -0.40
N GLY A 236 -5.80 26.74 -0.92
CA GLY A 236 -4.58 26.88 -0.11
C GLY A 236 -3.84 25.57 0.20
N SER A 237 -4.35 24.40 -0.20
CA SER A 237 -3.54 23.18 -0.22
C SER A 237 -2.38 23.35 -1.21
N VAL A 238 -1.17 22.94 -0.82
CA VAL A 238 0.04 23.06 -1.63
C VAL A 238 0.67 21.69 -1.89
N ASP A 239 1.06 21.48 -3.15
CA ASP A 239 1.80 20.30 -3.58
C ASP A 239 3.25 20.34 -3.06
N ALA A 240 3.99 19.26 -3.28
CA ALA A 240 5.39 19.17 -2.86
C ALA A 240 6.36 20.11 -3.59
N ARG A 241 5.91 20.80 -4.64
CA ARG A 241 6.66 21.85 -5.32
C ARG A 241 6.31 23.24 -4.79
N GLY A 242 5.49 23.32 -3.75
CA GLY A 242 5.05 24.58 -3.15
C GLY A 242 4.02 25.35 -3.99
N ARG A 243 3.36 24.68 -4.96
CA ARG A 243 2.34 25.28 -5.80
C ARG A 243 0.95 24.93 -5.28
N PHE A 244 -0.03 25.80 -5.49
CA PHE A 244 -1.38 25.48 -5.09
C PHE A 244 -1.93 24.33 -5.94
N VAL A 245 -2.66 23.41 -5.33
CA VAL A 245 -3.22 22.26 -6.06
C VAL A 245 -4.19 22.68 -7.15
N SER A 246 -4.86 23.82 -6.99
CA SER A 246 -5.75 24.42 -7.98
C SER A 246 -5.02 24.84 -9.26
N ASP A 247 -3.71 25.10 -9.21
CA ASP A 247 -2.91 25.46 -10.39
C ASP A 247 -2.71 24.28 -11.35
N ALA A 248 -2.88 23.03 -10.88
CA ALA A 248 -2.77 21.83 -11.70
C ALA A 248 -4.03 21.56 -12.54
N ALA A 249 -5.18 22.11 -12.15
CA ALA A 249 -6.45 21.86 -12.82
C ALA A 249 -6.48 22.47 -14.23
N THR A 250 -7.26 21.85 -15.12
CA THR A 250 -7.58 22.40 -16.44
C THR A 250 -8.86 23.25 -16.44
N ASP A 251 -9.70 23.11 -15.42
CA ASP A 251 -10.91 23.90 -15.24
C ASP A 251 -10.59 25.31 -14.72
N ASP A 252 -11.03 26.34 -15.46
CA ASP A 252 -10.78 27.74 -15.12
C ASP A 252 -11.42 28.16 -13.80
N GLY A 253 -12.55 27.54 -13.42
CA GLY A 253 -13.20 27.76 -12.13
C GLY A 253 -12.31 27.33 -10.97
N ILE A 254 -11.73 26.12 -11.04
CA ILE A 254 -10.79 25.62 -10.04
C ILE A 254 -9.53 26.52 -9.98
N ARG A 255 -8.96 26.88 -11.13
CA ARG A 255 -7.77 27.75 -11.20
C ARG A 255 -8.01 29.16 -10.64
N SER A 256 -9.26 29.62 -10.65
CA SER A 256 -9.65 30.95 -10.14
C SER A 256 -9.95 30.99 -8.64
N ILE A 257 -9.86 29.86 -7.94
CA ILE A 257 -10.09 29.79 -6.49
C ILE A 257 -9.11 30.72 -5.74
N ASP A 258 -9.63 31.49 -4.78
CA ASP A 258 -8.81 32.25 -3.85
C ASP A 258 -8.10 31.31 -2.87
N ASN A 259 -6.85 30.98 -3.18
CA ASN A 259 -6.01 30.12 -2.34
C ASN A 259 -5.58 30.74 -1.01
N HIS A 260 -5.82 32.04 -0.79
CA HIS A 260 -5.51 32.71 0.47
C HIS A 260 -6.71 32.77 1.43
N ALA A 261 -7.90 32.44 0.95
CA ALA A 261 -9.12 32.43 1.73
C ALA A 261 -9.02 31.54 2.98
N ASP A 262 -9.66 31.99 4.06
CA ASP A 262 -9.79 31.25 5.32
C ASP A 262 -11.26 30.93 5.56
N TYR A 263 -11.62 29.66 5.39
CA TYR A 263 -12.99 29.19 5.55
C TYR A 263 -13.24 28.58 6.93
N ARG A 264 -12.29 28.71 7.87
CA ARG A 264 -12.46 28.24 9.24
C ARG A 264 -13.40 29.18 10.00
N ASN A 265 -14.50 28.64 10.51
CA ASN A 265 -15.39 29.40 11.40
C ASN A 265 -14.80 29.50 12.82
N SER A 266 -15.49 30.21 13.72
CA SER A 266 -15.08 30.40 15.12
C SER A 266 -14.98 29.11 15.94
N ARG A 267 -15.56 28.00 15.44
CA ARG A 267 -15.45 26.66 16.03
C ARG A 267 -14.34 25.83 15.39
N GLY A 268 -13.52 26.43 14.53
CA GLY A 268 -12.42 25.77 13.80
C GLY A 268 -12.87 24.76 12.77
N ARG A 269 -14.13 24.83 12.31
CA ARG A 269 -14.67 23.97 11.23
C ARG A 269 -14.69 24.70 9.89
N ILE A 270 -14.58 23.95 8.82
CA ILE A 270 -14.73 24.43 7.44
C ILE A 270 -16.06 23.89 6.91
N MET A 271 -17.04 24.79 6.73
CA MET A 271 -18.41 24.43 6.31
C MET A 271 -18.85 25.14 5.03
N THR A 272 -17.92 25.86 4.40
CA THR A 272 -18.09 26.68 3.21
C THR A 272 -16.77 26.69 2.44
N GLY A 273 -16.79 27.18 1.20
CA GLY A 273 -15.60 27.25 0.35
C GLY A 273 -15.49 26.02 -0.56
N PRO A 274 -14.53 26.04 -1.50
CA PRO A 274 -14.37 24.98 -2.48
C PRO A 274 -13.76 23.72 -1.86
N GLU A 275 -14.26 22.57 -2.31
CA GLU A 275 -13.79 21.26 -1.94
C GLU A 275 -13.28 20.57 -3.21
N LEU A 276 -12.04 20.10 -3.18
CA LEU A 276 -11.37 19.52 -4.33
C LEU A 276 -11.00 18.07 -4.04
N LEU A 277 -10.86 17.28 -5.10
CA LEU A 277 -10.19 15.97 -5.05
C LEU A 277 -8.94 16.10 -5.91
N THR A 278 -7.78 15.79 -5.34
CA THR A 278 -6.50 15.93 -6.04
C THR A 278 -5.79 14.60 -6.11
N VAL A 279 -5.29 14.28 -7.31
CA VAL A 279 -4.31 13.22 -7.53
C VAL A 279 -2.92 13.85 -7.42
N PHE A 280 -2.04 13.22 -6.66
CA PHE A 280 -0.65 13.63 -6.51
C PHE A 280 0.24 12.54 -7.09
N HIS A 281 1.15 12.93 -7.96
CA HIS A 281 2.18 12.06 -8.51
C HIS A 281 3.00 11.45 -7.36
N GLY A 282 3.02 10.13 -7.21
CA GLY A 282 3.62 9.52 -6.02
C GLY A 282 5.12 9.76 -5.89
N GLU A 283 5.89 9.80 -6.99
CA GLU A 283 7.35 10.02 -6.90
C GLU A 283 7.70 11.45 -6.46
N THR A 284 6.85 12.43 -6.79
CA THR A 284 7.22 13.85 -6.69
C THR A 284 6.33 14.68 -5.78
N GLY A 285 5.17 14.14 -5.36
CA GLY A 285 4.14 14.85 -4.60
C GLY A 285 3.51 16.03 -5.35
N LYS A 286 3.70 16.10 -6.67
CA LYS A 286 3.16 17.15 -7.53
C LYS A 286 1.68 16.89 -7.80
N ALA A 287 0.84 17.92 -7.70
CA ALA A 287 -0.58 17.82 -8.08
C ALA A 287 -0.74 17.61 -9.60
N MET A 288 -1.70 16.75 -9.97
CA MET A 288 -2.04 16.33 -11.33
C MET A 288 -3.49 16.61 -11.66
#